data_AF-A0A316VRC9-F1
#
_entry.id   AF-A0A316VRC9-F1
#
_cell.length_a   1.000
_cell.length_b   1.000
_cell.length_c   1.000
_cell.angle_alpha   90.00
_cell.angle_beta   90.00
_cell.angle_gamma   90.00
#
_symmetry.space_group_name_H-M   'P 1'
#
loop_
_entity.id
_entity.type
_entity.pdbx_description
1 polymer ?
#
loop_
_entity_poly.entity_id
_entity_poly.type
_entity_poly.pdbx_seq_one_letter_code
_entity_poly.pdbx_strand_id
1 'polypeptide(L)' 'MGRKKIRIQRIDDDRNRSVTYLKRKAGLMKKAHELAVLTDSEVAVIVFSHNGKL' A
#
# COMPACT_ATOMS: atom_id res chain seq x y z
N MET A 1 2.25 16.20 13.54
CA MET A 1 2.47 16.72 12.18
C MET A 1 1.50 16.04 11.22
N GLY A 2 0.72 16.81 10.45
CA GLY A 2 -0.30 16.27 9.55
C GLY A 2 0.25 15.62 8.26
N ARG A 3 -0.66 15.17 7.39
CA ARG A 3 -0.32 14.55 6.10
C ARG A 3 0.28 15.60 5.15
N LYS A 4 1.52 15.38 4.71
CA LYS A 4 2.18 16.20 3.68
C LYS A 4 1.92 15.62 2.27
N LYS A 5 1.72 16.50 1.28
CA LYS A 5 1.64 16.10 -0.14
C LYS A 5 3.03 15.69 -0.61
N ILE A 6 3.12 14.58 -1.35
CA ILE A 6 4.35 14.07 -1.97
C ILE A 6 4.15 13.92 -3.48
N ARG A 7 5.23 13.99 -4.26
CA ARG A 7 5.20 13.66 -5.70
C ARG A 7 5.03 12.14 -5.87
N ILE A 8 4.34 11.72 -6.93
CA ILE A 8 4.22 10.29 -7.28
C ILE A 8 5.43 9.90 -8.12
N GLN A 9 6.51 9.56 -7.43
CA GLN A 9 7.79 9.10 -7.97
C GLN A 9 8.43 8.14 -6.97
N ARG A 10 9.49 7.44 -7.37
CA ARG A 10 10.27 6.61 -6.43
C ARG A 10 10.80 7.48 -5.29
N ILE A 11 10.63 7.01 -4.04
CA ILE A 11 11.16 7.69 -2.85
C ILE A 11 12.61 7.25 -2.67
N ASP A 12 13.55 8.19 -2.72
CA ASP A 12 14.98 7.88 -2.63
C ASP A 12 15.39 7.51 -1.20
N ASP A 13 14.87 8.19 -0.19
CA ASP A 13 15.12 7.87 1.21
C ASP A 13 14.54 6.51 1.60
N ASP A 14 15.41 5.57 1.95
CA ASP A 14 15.07 4.17 2.23
C ASP A 14 14.10 3.99 3.41
N ARG A 15 14.28 4.78 4.47
CA ARG A 15 13.44 4.73 5.66
C ARG A 15 12.03 5.22 5.34
N ASN A 16 11.92 6.36 4.68
CA ASN A 16 10.65 6.94 4.24
C ASN A 16 9.96 6.03 3.22
N ARG A 17 10.72 5.42 2.30
CA ARG A 17 10.18 4.45 1.35
C ARG A 17 9.60 3.23 2.07
N SER A 18 10.33 2.67 3.04
CA SER A 18 9.90 1.49 3.82
C SER A 18 8.63 1.78 4.64
N VAL A 19 8.61 2.92 5.36
CA VAL A 19 7.43 3.34 6.14
C VAL A 19 6.24 3.63 5.22
N THR A 20 6.48 4.27 4.07
CA THR A 20 5.42 4.56 3.09
C THR A 20 4.86 3.27 2.51
N TYR A 21 5.70 2.31 2.15
CA TYR A 21 5.30 0.99 1.66
C TYR A 21 4.37 0.30 2.66
N LEU A 22 4.77 0.19 3.94
CA LEU A 22 3.96 -0.45 4.98
C LEU A 22 2.58 0.22 5.12
N LYS A 23 2.54 1.55 5.19
CA LYS A 23 1.27 2.30 5.34
C LYS A 23 0.37 2.19 4.10
N ARG A 24 0.95 2.27 2.89
CA ARG A 24 0.20 2.17 1.63
C ARG A 24 -0.33 0.76 1.40
N LYS A 25 0.49 -0.27 1.67
CA LYS A 25 0.09 -1.68 1.58
C LYS A 25 -1.08 -1.97 2.50
N ALA A 26 -1.02 -1.53 3.76
CA ALA A 26 -2.13 -1.69 4.70
C ALA A 26 -3.42 -1.00 4.20
N GLY A 27 -3.30 0.23 3.68
CA GLY A 27 -4.43 0.94 3.10
C GLY A 27 -5.03 0.25 1.86
N LEU A 28 -4.18 -0.30 0.98
CA LEU A 28 -4.61 -1.05 -0.19
C LEU A 28 -5.36 -2.33 0.19
N MET A 29 -4.82 -3.12 1.12
CA MET A 29 -5.46 -4.34 1.61
C MET A 29 -6.83 -4.04 2.25
N LYS A 30 -6.92 -2.96 3.03
CA LYS A 30 -8.19 -2.50 3.60
C LYS A 30 -9.22 -2.20 2.50
N LYS A 31 -8.81 -1.50 1.43
CA LYS A 31 -9.70 -1.17 0.32
C LYS A 31 -10.12 -2.38 -0.50
N ALA A 32 -9.23 -3.33 -0.73
CA ALA A 32 -9.57 -4.59 -1.39
C ALA A 32 -10.61 -5.39 -0.58
N HIS A 33 -10.42 -5.48 0.74
CA HIS A 33 -11.38 -6.13 1.63
C HIS A 33 -12.73 -5.39 1.66
N GLU A 34 -12.73 -4.06 1.81
CA GLU A 34 -13.96 -3.25 1.76
C GLU A 34 -14.72 -3.48 0.45
N LEU A 35 -14.03 -3.51 -0.70
CA LEU A 35 -14.64 -3.78 -1.99
C LEU A 35 -15.28 -5.18 -2.04
N ALA A 36 -14.51 -6.21 -1.66
CA ALA A 36 -14.99 -7.59 -1.67
C ALA A 36 -16.27 -7.77 -0.86
N VAL A 37 -16.33 -7.20 0.35
CA VAL A 37 -17.49 -7.27 1.24
C VAL A 37 -18.68 -6.44 0.73
N LEU A 38 -18.44 -5.22 0.23
CA LEU A 38 -19.52 -4.33 -0.18
C LEU A 38 -20.23 -4.79 -1.45
N THR A 39 -19.51 -5.44 -2.37
CA THR A 39 -20.03 -5.82 -3.68
C THR A 39 -20.16 -7.32 -3.88
N ASP A 40 -19.94 -8.12 -2.82
CA ASP A 40 -19.96 -9.59 -2.86
C ASP A 40 -19.12 -10.14 -4.02
N SER A 41 -17.86 -9.71 -4.09
CA SER A 41 -16.95 -10.07 -5.18
C SER A 41 -15.65 -10.67 -4.67
N GLU A 42 -15.12 -11.64 -5.43
CA GLU A 42 -13.79 -12.19 -5.18
C GLU A 42 -12.71 -11.20 -5.67
N VAL A 43 -11.85 -10.76 -4.76
CA VAL A 43 -10.79 -9.77 -5.05
C VAL A 43 -9.43 -10.32 -4.62
N ALA A 44 -8.45 -10.31 -5.53
CA ALA A 44 -7.08 -10.67 -5.24
C ALA A 44 -6.14 -9.47 -5.41
N VAL A 45 -5.20 -9.29 -4.47
CA VAL A 45 -4.15 -8.27 -4.54
C VAL A 45 -2.80 -8.92 -4.25
N ILE A 46 -1.84 -8.72 -5.14
CA ILE A 46 -0.47 -9.26 -5.04
C ILE A 46 0.52 -8.09 -5.02
N VAL A 47 1.39 -8.04 -4.01
CA VAL A 47 2.38 -6.96 -3.85
C VAL A 47 3.76 -7.53 -3.60
N PHE A 48 4.62 -7.51 -4.61
CA PHE A 48 6.02 -7.90 -4.44
C PHE A 48 6.80 -6.79 -3.72
N SER A 49 7.42 -7.13 -2.60
CA SER A 49 8.32 -6.21 -1.91
C SER A 49 9.75 -6.32 -2.46
N HIS A 50 10.53 -5.24 -2.30
CA HIS A 50 11.93 -5.24 -2.76
C HIS A 50 12.82 -6.23 -1.99
N ASN A 51 12.37 -6.71 -0.81
CA ASN A 51 13.13 -7.65 0.01
C ASN A 51 12.79 -9.11 -0.31
N GLY A 52 12.07 -9.37 -1.41
CA GLY A 52 11.73 -10.70 -1.89
C GLY A 52 10.61 -11.38 -1.09
N LYS A 53 9.99 -10.68 -0.13
CA LYS A 53 8.79 -11.20 0.54
C LYS A 53 7.55 -10.89 -0.29
N LEU A 54 6.69 -11.91 -0.40
CA LEU A 54 5.33 -11.80 -0.92
C LEU A 54 4.40 -11.18 0.13
#